data_AF-A0A7Z8QA73-F1
#
_entry.id   AF-A0A7Z8QA73-F1
#
_cell.length_a   1.000
_cell.length_b   1.000
_cell.length_c   1.000
_cell.angle_alpha   90.00
_cell.angle_beta   90.00
_cell.angle_gamma   90.00
#
_symmetry.space_group_name_H-M   'P 1'
#
loop_
_entity.id
_entity.type
_entity.pdbx_description
1 polymer ?
#
loop_
_entity_poly.entity_id
_entity_poly.type
_entity_poly.pdbx_seq_one_letter_code
_entity_poly.pdbx_strand_id
1 'polypeptide(L)'
;MTAGVIPAPSSSLGIKLFSCTLFFKANSLTNSTTTNYLRPPITEAVIEVRVNHTLKEENVNKIVKKLQSIYPNKSTVNNLSINITPQPEGGDQLNVNSRPEDYHLVSDDQINIAIVSSNSLAVSQLAPYQGWEAIHKNFVEAWKIWKRVSSSHPISRIGVRYINRIDIPLQDEKKID
;
A
#
# COMPACT_ATOMS: atom_id res chain seq x y z
N MET A 1 11.11 -48.02 -55.03
CA MET A 1 11.32 -48.38 -53.60
C MET A 1 12.74 -47.99 -53.24
N THR A 2 12.91 -46.84 -52.57
CA THR A 2 14.09 -46.48 -51.77
C THR A 2 13.77 -45.18 -51.03
N ALA A 3 13.81 -45.26 -49.71
CA ALA A 3 13.56 -44.17 -48.78
C ALA A 3 14.77 -43.23 -48.70
N GLY A 4 14.52 -41.94 -48.54
CA GLY A 4 15.53 -40.92 -48.24
C GLY A 4 14.96 -39.93 -47.21
N VAL A 5 15.55 -39.94 -46.03
CA VAL A 5 15.16 -39.24 -44.79
C VAL A 5 15.31 -37.72 -44.95
N ILE A 6 14.27 -36.96 -44.54
CA ILE A 6 14.31 -35.50 -44.39
C ILE A 6 14.70 -35.19 -42.93
N PRO A 7 15.74 -34.36 -42.65
CA PRO A 7 16.07 -33.96 -41.30
C PRO A 7 15.15 -32.83 -40.79
N ALA A 8 14.78 -32.90 -39.51
CA ALA A 8 13.97 -31.90 -38.80
C ALA A 8 14.77 -30.62 -38.52
N PRO A 9 14.19 -29.41 -38.67
CA PRO A 9 14.82 -28.19 -38.18
C PRO A 9 14.60 -28.05 -36.66
N SER A 10 15.72 -27.84 -35.98
CA SER A 10 15.86 -27.57 -34.55
C SER A 10 15.13 -26.28 -34.13
N SER A 11 14.36 -26.39 -33.06
CA SER A 11 13.79 -25.27 -32.31
C SER A 11 14.88 -24.43 -31.64
N SER A 12 15.09 -23.20 -32.08
CA SER A 12 15.72 -22.16 -31.26
C SER A 12 14.65 -21.16 -30.84
N LEU A 13 14.28 -21.23 -29.57
CA LEU A 13 13.37 -20.32 -28.88
C LEU A 13 14.01 -18.93 -28.83
N GLY A 14 13.66 -18.06 -29.79
CA GLY A 14 13.99 -16.65 -29.73
C GLY A 14 13.08 -15.97 -28.70
N ILE A 15 13.60 -15.73 -27.50
CA ILE A 15 12.93 -14.94 -26.46
C ILE A 15 12.82 -13.50 -26.97
N LYS A 16 11.66 -13.15 -27.54
CA LYS A 16 11.30 -11.75 -27.77
C LYS A 16 11.05 -11.12 -26.40
N LEU A 17 11.97 -10.24 -25.98
CA LEU A 17 11.76 -9.32 -24.86
C LEU A 17 10.49 -8.49 -25.16
N PHE A 18 9.38 -8.84 -24.53
CA PHE A 18 8.25 -7.93 -24.40
C PHE A 18 8.59 -6.93 -23.30
N SER A 19 9.10 -5.77 -23.71
CA SER A 19 9.09 -4.56 -22.91
C SER A 19 7.63 -4.23 -22.58
N CYS A 20 7.16 -4.63 -21.40
CA CYS A 20 5.87 -4.23 -20.87
C CYS A 20 6.01 -2.79 -20.37
N THR A 21 6.05 -1.85 -21.30
CA THR A 21 5.82 -0.44 -21.00
C THR A 21 4.31 -0.30 -20.79
N LEU A 22 3.86 -0.39 -19.55
CA LEU A 22 2.52 0.06 -19.17
C LEU A 22 2.48 1.59 -19.35
N PHE A 23 2.25 2.01 -20.59
CA PHE A 23 1.67 3.32 -20.86
C PHE A 23 0.22 3.25 -20.37
N PHE A 24 -0.03 3.79 -19.18
CA PHE A 24 -1.36 4.28 -18.83
C PHE A 24 -1.63 5.49 -19.73
N LYS A 25 -2.05 5.25 -20.97
CA LYS A 25 -2.74 6.28 -21.75
C LYS A 25 -4.15 6.31 -21.18
N ALA A 26 -4.34 7.16 -20.17
CA ALA A 26 -5.67 7.52 -19.72
C ALA A 26 -6.43 7.99 -20.97
N ASN A 27 -7.44 7.23 -21.37
CA ASN A 27 -8.41 7.72 -22.33
C ASN A 27 -8.95 9.02 -21.75
N SER A 28 -8.73 10.12 -22.49
CA SER A 28 -9.33 11.42 -22.23
C SER A 28 -10.83 11.27 -22.38
N LEU A 29 -11.49 10.85 -21.30
CA LEU A 29 -12.92 10.93 -21.14
C LEU A 29 -13.18 12.27 -20.47
N THR A 30 -13.52 13.25 -21.31
CA THR A 30 -14.39 14.40 -21.04
C THR A 30 -14.00 15.33 -19.89
N ASN A 31 -14.02 16.64 -20.16
CA ASN A 31 -13.99 17.68 -19.13
C ASN A 31 -15.19 17.53 -18.18
N SER A 32 -15.12 16.60 -17.21
CA SER A 32 -15.96 16.66 -16.03
C SER A 32 -15.39 17.81 -15.21
N THR A 33 -16.09 18.92 -15.13
CA THR A 33 -15.82 19.92 -14.10
C THR A 33 -15.93 19.20 -12.76
N THR A 34 -14.79 18.82 -12.18
CA THR A 34 -14.72 18.14 -10.89
C THR A 34 -15.18 19.16 -9.85
N THR A 35 -16.48 19.20 -9.56
CA THR A 35 -17.03 20.01 -8.48
C THR A 35 -16.54 19.41 -7.18
N ASN A 36 -15.43 19.95 -6.66
CA ASN A 36 -14.97 19.66 -5.31
C ASN A 36 -15.99 20.23 -4.32
N TYR A 37 -16.40 19.42 -3.36
CA TYR A 37 -17.15 19.92 -2.22
C TYR A 37 -16.28 20.93 -1.46
N LEU A 38 -16.83 22.10 -1.13
CA LEU A 38 -16.10 23.12 -0.36
C LEU A 38 -15.74 22.63 1.04
N ARG A 39 -16.56 21.72 1.59
CA ARG A 39 -16.39 21.09 2.92
C ARG A 39 -16.72 19.60 2.82
N PRO A 40 -15.82 18.78 2.26
CA PRO A 40 -16.06 17.34 2.17
C PRO A 40 -16.10 16.75 3.59
N PRO A 41 -17.02 15.82 3.90
CA PRO A 41 -17.11 15.18 5.22
C PRO A 41 -16.00 14.13 5.45
N ILE A 42 -14.95 14.12 4.63
CA ILE A 42 -13.87 13.13 4.66
C ILE A 42 -12.93 13.48 5.81
N THR A 43 -12.84 12.58 6.80
CA THR A 43 -11.91 12.69 7.93
C THR A 43 -10.58 11.99 7.66
N GLU A 44 -10.56 11.00 6.76
CA GLU A 44 -9.35 10.31 6.32
C GLU A 44 -9.54 9.78 4.89
N ALA A 45 -8.53 9.94 4.04
CA ALA A 45 -8.42 9.27 2.75
C ALA A 45 -7.16 8.40 2.75
N VAL A 46 -7.22 7.19 2.19
CA VAL A 46 -6.06 6.29 2.14
C VAL A 46 -5.93 5.62 0.78
N ILE A 47 -4.71 5.54 0.29
CA ILE A 47 -4.30 4.73 -0.85
C ILE A 47 -3.35 3.65 -0.33
N GLU A 48 -3.62 2.38 -0.63
CA GLU A 48 -2.79 1.24 -0.24
C GLU A 48 -2.42 0.41 -1.48
N VAL A 49 -1.18 -0.05 -1.52
CA VAL A 49 -0.74 -1.10 -2.43
C VAL A 49 -0.09 -2.22 -1.64
N ARG A 50 -0.51 -3.46 -1.93
CA ARG A 50 0.07 -4.69 -1.40
C ARG A 50 0.74 -5.49 -2.52
N VAL A 51 1.82 -6.19 -2.21
CA VAL A 51 2.51 -7.09 -3.14
C VAL A 51 2.46 -8.53 -2.65
N ASN A 52 2.57 -9.48 -3.58
CA ASN A 52 2.68 -10.92 -3.28
C ASN A 52 4.10 -11.33 -2.87
N HIS A 53 4.77 -10.50 -2.06
CA HIS A 53 6.12 -10.76 -1.57
C HIS A 53 6.39 -10.03 -0.26
N THR A 54 7.05 -10.72 0.67
CA THR A 54 7.46 -10.16 1.96
C THR A 54 8.91 -9.69 1.88
N LEU A 55 9.12 -8.39 2.01
CA LEU A 55 10.44 -7.78 2.05
C LEU A 55 11.20 -8.18 3.30
N LYS A 56 12.52 -8.35 3.13
CA LYS A 56 13.45 -8.44 4.25
C LYS A 56 13.45 -7.14 5.05
N GLU A 57 13.65 -7.27 6.37
CA GLU A 57 13.68 -6.15 7.30
C GLU A 57 14.68 -5.05 6.90
N GLU A 58 15.84 -5.42 6.35
CA GLU A 58 16.84 -4.48 5.83
C GLU A 58 16.27 -3.54 4.75
N ASN A 59 15.38 -4.04 3.90
CA ASN A 59 14.77 -3.28 2.81
C ASN A 59 13.64 -2.40 3.36
N VAL A 60 12.84 -2.91 4.30
CA VAL A 60 11.84 -2.13 5.03
C VAL A 60 12.51 -0.93 5.71
N ASN A 61 13.58 -1.17 6.47
CA ASN A 61 14.33 -0.10 7.15
C ASN A 61 14.95 0.91 6.18
N LYS A 62 15.45 0.47 5.01
CA LYS A 62 15.93 1.36 3.94
C LYS A 62 14.79 2.24 3.38
N ILE A 63 13.60 1.68 3.18
CA ILE A 63 12.42 2.43 2.71
C ILE A 63 12.02 3.46 3.74
N VAL A 64 11.87 3.05 5.01
CA VAL A 64 11.52 3.92 6.14
C VAL A 64 12.49 5.10 6.23
N LYS A 65 13.80 4.83 6.23
CA LYS A 65 14.84 5.86 6.29
C LYS A 65 14.77 6.86 5.13
N LYS A 66 14.45 6.40 3.92
CA LYS A 66 14.29 7.29 2.75
C LYS A 66 13.03 8.13 2.87
N LEU A 67 11.93 7.56 3.34
CA LEU A 67 10.66 8.27 3.54
C LEU A 67 10.73 9.31 4.67
N GLN A 68 11.62 9.16 5.65
CA GLN A 68 11.83 10.17 6.69
C GLN A 68 12.26 11.55 6.16
N SER A 69 12.74 11.65 4.91
CA SER A 69 12.98 12.95 4.27
C SER A 69 11.70 13.72 3.92
N ILE A 70 10.56 13.03 3.86
CA ILE A 70 9.23 13.58 3.54
C ILE A 70 8.32 13.52 4.78
N TYR A 71 8.48 12.48 5.59
CA TYR A 71 7.68 12.16 6.78
C TYR A 71 8.61 11.98 7.99
N PRO A 72 9.09 13.08 8.59
CA PRO A 72 10.19 13.04 9.57
C PRO A 72 9.81 12.32 10.88
N ASN A 73 8.54 12.32 11.25
CA ASN A 73 8.07 11.81 12.53
C ASN A 73 7.77 10.31 12.43
N LYS A 74 8.63 9.47 13.02
CA LYS A 74 8.52 8.00 12.99
C LYS A 74 7.89 7.46 14.27
N SER A 75 6.91 6.58 14.15
CA SER A 75 6.40 5.70 15.21
C SER A 75 6.32 4.25 14.72
N THR A 76 6.33 3.31 15.65
CA THR A 76 6.20 1.87 15.38
C THR A 76 4.95 1.33 16.04
N VAL A 77 4.17 0.54 15.30
CA VAL A 77 3.06 -0.23 15.87
C VAL A 77 3.58 -1.64 16.12
N ASN A 78 3.78 -1.97 17.39
CA ASN A 78 4.21 -3.30 17.82
C ASN A 78 2.98 -4.12 18.15
N ASN A 79 2.63 -5.09 17.31
CA ASN A 79 1.67 -6.13 17.68
C ASN A 79 2.43 -7.23 18.44
N LEU A 80 2.10 -7.40 19.72
CA LEU A 80 2.68 -8.44 20.56
C LEU A 80 2.02 -9.78 20.21
N SER A 81 2.73 -10.63 19.48
CA SER A 81 2.30 -12.00 19.18
C SER A 81 2.95 -12.99 20.15
N ILE A 82 2.15 -13.63 21.01
CA ILE A 82 2.60 -14.71 21.92
C ILE A 82 2.20 -16.04 21.29
N ASN A 83 3.19 -16.85 20.91
CA ASN A 83 2.95 -18.22 20.45
C ASN A 83 3.33 -19.20 21.56
N ILE A 84 2.37 -20.01 22.00
CA ILE A 84 2.57 -21.09 22.97
C ILE A 84 2.65 -22.39 22.18
N THR A 85 3.80 -23.06 22.20
CA THR A 85 3.95 -24.39 21.59
C THR A 85 4.01 -25.42 22.73
N PRO A 86 3.00 -26.32 22.85
CA PRO A 86 3.03 -27.38 23.85
C PRO A 86 4.13 -28.38 23.50
N GLN A 87 5.05 -28.63 24.43
CA GLN A 87 6.10 -29.63 24.23
C GLN A 87 5.73 -30.94 24.94
N PRO A 88 5.89 -32.11 24.28
CA PRO A 88 5.45 -33.40 24.85
C PRO A 88 6.09 -33.78 26.19
N GLU A 89 7.22 -33.16 26.56
CA GLU A 89 7.99 -33.51 27.77
C GLU A 89 7.79 -32.55 28.95
N GLY A 90 6.69 -31.78 28.99
CA GLY A 90 6.27 -31.08 30.20
C GLY A 90 6.88 -29.68 30.39
N GLY A 91 6.88 -28.87 29.33
CA GLY A 91 7.15 -27.44 29.42
C GLY A 91 6.55 -26.70 28.22
N ASP A 92 5.79 -25.64 28.47
CA ASP A 92 5.32 -24.75 27.40
C ASP A 92 6.48 -23.84 26.98
N GLN A 93 6.88 -23.89 25.71
CA GLN A 93 7.80 -22.87 25.17
C GLN A 93 7.01 -21.62 24.79
N LEU A 94 7.24 -20.54 25.53
CA LEU A 94 6.74 -19.21 25.22
C LEU A 94 7.70 -18.51 24.26
N ASN A 95 7.34 -18.44 22.98
CA ASN A 95 8.08 -17.65 22.00
C ASN A 95 7.44 -16.25 21.89
N VAL A 96 8.08 -15.25 22.50
CA VAL A 96 7.71 -13.84 22.39
C VAL A 96 8.51 -13.21 21.25
N ASN A 97 7.87 -13.02 20.10
CA ASN A 97 8.46 -12.29 18.98
C ASN A 97 7.88 -10.87 18.97
N SER A 98 8.68 -9.86 19.34
CA SER A 98 8.30 -8.44 19.21
C SER A 98 8.99 -7.83 18.00
N ARG A 99 8.32 -7.86 16.85
CA ARG A 99 8.73 -7.08 15.67
C ARG A 99 7.65 -6.05 15.38
N PRO A 100 8.00 -4.80 15.04
CA PRO A 100 7.01 -3.87 14.50
C PRO A 100 6.38 -4.51 13.27
N GLU A 101 5.06 -4.65 13.25
CA GLU A 101 4.37 -5.10 12.04
C GLU A 101 4.42 -4.00 10.99
N ASP A 102 4.25 -2.75 11.46
CA ASP A 102 4.15 -1.57 10.63
C ASP A 102 4.98 -0.39 11.19
N TYR A 103 5.58 0.37 10.28
CA TYR A 103 6.18 1.68 10.56
C TYR A 103 5.24 2.79 10.10
N HIS A 104 4.90 3.69 11.01
CA HIS A 104 4.13 4.88 10.71
C HIS A 104 5.08 6.08 10.63
N LEU A 105 4.99 6.81 9.53
CA LEU A 105 5.82 7.98 9.25
C LEU A 105 4.88 9.14 8.97
N VAL A 106 4.96 10.18 9.77
CA VAL A 106 4.03 11.31 9.77
C VAL A 106 4.75 12.56 9.29
N SER A 107 4.08 13.34 8.44
CA SER A 107 4.57 14.65 7.98
C SER A 107 4.59 15.66 9.12
N ASP A 108 5.28 16.79 8.95
CA ASP A 108 5.38 17.84 9.97
C ASP A 108 4.03 18.48 10.31
N ASP A 109 3.15 18.61 9.30
CA ASP A 109 1.79 19.12 9.48
C ASP A 109 0.85 18.11 10.16
N GLN A 110 1.32 16.89 10.44
CA GLN A 110 0.56 15.78 11.02
C GLN A 110 -0.65 15.31 10.20
N ILE A 111 -0.77 15.77 8.95
CA ILE A 111 -1.91 15.45 8.07
C ILE A 111 -1.63 14.18 7.28
N ASN A 112 -0.41 13.97 6.81
CA ASN A 112 -0.08 12.87 5.92
C ASN A 112 0.72 11.79 6.67
N ILE A 113 0.32 10.53 6.49
CA ILE A 113 0.91 9.38 7.16
C ILE A 113 1.27 8.34 6.11
N ALA A 114 2.55 7.98 5.99
CA ALA A 114 3.00 6.82 5.25
C ALA A 114 3.12 5.62 6.21
N ILE A 115 2.48 4.52 5.88
CA ILE A 115 2.52 3.25 6.63
C ILE A 115 3.29 2.25 5.78
N VAL A 116 4.40 1.75 6.31
CA VAL A 116 5.28 0.80 5.64
C VAL A 116 5.25 -0.52 6.40
N SER A 117 4.76 -1.55 5.73
CA SER A 117 4.79 -2.93 6.21
C SER A 117 5.79 -3.75 5.39
N SER A 118 5.97 -5.02 5.77
CA SER A 118 6.85 -5.93 5.04
C SER A 118 6.39 -6.23 3.60
N ASN A 119 5.09 -6.13 3.28
CA ASN A 119 4.54 -6.46 1.96
C ASN A 119 3.58 -5.40 1.40
N SER A 120 3.50 -4.21 2.02
CA SER A 120 2.60 -3.16 1.60
C SER A 120 3.16 -1.76 1.85
N LEU A 121 2.56 -0.80 1.17
CA LEU A 121 2.70 0.63 1.42
C LEU A 121 1.30 1.24 1.42
N ALA A 122 0.98 1.99 2.47
CA ALA A 122 -0.19 2.87 2.47
C ALA A 122 0.22 4.32 2.69
N VAL A 123 -0.53 5.24 2.09
CA VAL A 123 -0.49 6.68 2.41
C VAL A 123 -1.88 7.11 2.80
N SER A 124 -1.98 7.69 3.98
CA SER A 124 -3.20 8.25 4.56
C SER A 124 -3.08 9.77 4.63
N GLN A 125 -4.17 10.48 4.35
CA GLN A 125 -4.35 11.91 4.54
C GLN A 125 -5.52 12.12 5.49
N LEU A 126 -5.23 12.67 6.67
CA LEU A 126 -6.20 13.09 7.66
C LEU A 126 -6.88 14.40 7.27
N ALA A 127 -7.96 14.75 7.97
CA ALA A 127 -8.61 16.04 7.80
C ALA A 127 -7.63 17.21 8.05
N PRO A 128 -7.72 18.30 7.26
CA PRO A 128 -8.70 18.53 6.20
C PRO A 128 -8.34 17.79 4.90
N TYR A 129 -9.34 17.18 4.24
CA TYR A 129 -9.14 16.55 2.93
C TYR A 129 -8.83 17.60 1.85
N GLN A 130 -7.66 17.49 1.24
CA GLN A 130 -7.12 18.46 0.28
C GLN A 130 -7.46 18.12 -1.18
N GLY A 131 -8.24 17.06 -1.41
CA GLY A 131 -8.60 16.58 -2.74
C GLY A 131 -7.80 15.35 -3.18
N TRP A 132 -8.23 14.73 -4.26
CA TRP A 132 -7.66 13.48 -4.76
C TRP A 132 -6.22 13.67 -5.25
N GLU A 133 -5.96 14.78 -5.91
CA GLU A 133 -4.67 15.12 -6.51
C GLU A 133 -3.57 15.21 -5.44
N ALA A 134 -3.89 15.74 -4.27
CA ALA A 134 -2.96 15.88 -3.15
C ALA A 134 -2.53 14.52 -2.60
N ILE A 135 -3.49 13.66 -2.19
CA ILE A 135 -3.16 12.33 -1.67
C ILE A 135 -2.51 11.44 -2.74
N HIS A 136 -2.98 11.52 -3.99
CA HIS A 136 -2.40 10.76 -5.08
C HIS A 136 -0.94 11.14 -5.34
N LYS A 137 -0.61 12.44 -5.31
CA LYS A 137 0.79 12.91 -5.42
C LYS A 137 1.65 12.34 -4.30
N ASN A 138 1.20 12.46 -3.05
CA ASN A 138 1.93 11.97 -1.88
C ASN A 138 2.15 10.44 -1.95
N PHE A 139 1.13 9.70 -2.38
CA PHE A 139 1.23 8.26 -2.60
C PHE A 139 2.25 7.91 -3.68
N VAL A 140 2.22 8.59 -4.84
CA VAL A 140 3.13 8.31 -5.96
C VAL A 140 4.59 8.57 -5.56
N GLU A 141 4.86 9.64 -4.81
CA GLU A 141 6.20 9.94 -4.30
C GLU A 141 6.70 8.84 -3.36
N ALA A 142 5.87 8.40 -2.41
CA ALA A 142 6.21 7.31 -1.50
C ALA A 142 6.40 5.98 -2.26
N TRP A 143 5.52 5.68 -3.22
CA TRP A 143 5.57 4.46 -4.02
C TRP A 143 6.83 4.36 -4.88
N LYS A 144 7.31 5.48 -5.44
CA LYS A 144 8.59 5.51 -6.18
C LYS A 144 9.76 5.11 -5.29
N ILE A 145 9.77 5.55 -4.03
CA ILE A 145 10.81 5.19 -3.05
C ILE A 145 10.70 3.70 -2.73
N TRP A 146 9.50 3.22 -2.41
CA TRP A 146 9.23 1.83 -2.08
C TRP A 146 9.69 0.90 -3.23
N LYS A 147 9.19 1.15 -4.45
CA LYS A 147 9.48 0.34 -5.65
C LYS A 147 10.97 0.27 -6.00
N ARG A 148 11.74 1.33 -5.72
CA ARG A 148 13.18 1.36 -5.98
C ARG A 148 13.96 0.41 -5.07
N VAL A 149 13.49 0.20 -3.84
CA VAL A 149 14.16 -0.66 -2.86
C VAL A 149 13.63 -2.09 -2.91
N SER A 150 12.32 -2.24 -3.14
CA SER A 150 11.64 -3.53 -3.03
C SER A 150 11.90 -4.47 -4.20
N SER A 151 12.51 -4.05 -5.30
CA SER A 151 12.57 -4.83 -6.56
C SER A 151 11.17 -5.11 -7.15
N SER A 152 11.13 -5.53 -8.42
CA SER A 152 9.86 -5.71 -9.14
C SER A 152 9.09 -6.93 -8.63
N HIS A 153 8.04 -6.71 -7.86
CA HIS A 153 7.14 -7.74 -7.35
C HIS A 153 5.71 -7.56 -7.89
N PRO A 154 4.98 -8.66 -8.16
CA PRO A 154 3.59 -8.58 -8.59
C PRO A 154 2.72 -7.95 -7.50
N ILE A 155 1.93 -6.94 -7.89
CA ILE A 155 0.95 -6.29 -7.03
C ILE A 155 -0.21 -7.26 -6.80
N SER A 156 -0.58 -7.44 -5.54
CA SER A 156 -1.68 -8.32 -5.12
C SER A 156 -2.98 -7.56 -4.92
N ARG A 157 -2.90 -6.30 -4.48
CA ARG A 157 -4.04 -5.43 -4.22
C ARG A 157 -3.67 -3.97 -4.37
N ILE A 158 -4.59 -3.19 -4.94
CA ILE A 158 -4.61 -1.73 -4.85
C ILE A 158 -5.93 -1.37 -4.20
N GLY A 159 -5.90 -0.54 -3.16
CA GLY A 159 -7.07 -0.09 -2.43
C GLY A 159 -7.10 1.42 -2.29
N VAL A 160 -8.28 1.99 -2.39
CA VAL A 160 -8.55 3.38 -2.02
C VAL A 160 -9.73 3.35 -1.04
N ARG A 161 -9.61 4.04 0.10
CA ARG A 161 -10.69 4.18 1.08
C ARG A 161 -10.85 5.64 1.50
N TYR A 162 -12.09 5.99 1.81
CA TYR A 162 -12.46 7.27 2.41
C TYR A 162 -13.24 6.99 3.68
N ILE A 163 -12.89 7.67 4.76
CA ILE A 163 -13.61 7.66 6.02
C ILE A 163 -14.35 8.99 6.12
N ASN A 164 -15.69 8.92 6.19
CA ASN A 164 -16.54 10.10 6.26
C ASN A 164 -17.15 10.22 7.67
N ARG A 165 -17.20 11.44 8.20
CA ARG A 165 -17.98 11.79 9.39
C ARG A 165 -19.19 12.62 8.98
N ILE A 166 -20.38 12.07 9.20
CA ILE A 166 -21.65 12.75 8.94
C ILE A 166 -22.38 12.83 10.28
N ASP A 167 -22.45 14.04 10.84
CA ASP A 167 -23.19 14.29 12.08
C ASP A 167 -24.69 14.43 11.74
N ILE A 168 -25.52 13.52 12.28
CA ILE A 168 -26.98 13.53 12.07
C ILE A 168 -27.63 14.19 13.30
N PRO A 169 -28.34 15.32 13.15
CA PRO A 169 -29.04 15.92 14.27
C PRO A 169 -30.22 15.05 14.68
N LEU A 170 -30.32 14.71 15.96
CA LEU A 170 -31.54 14.15 16.52
C LEU A 170 -32.54 15.29 16.66
N GLN A 171 -33.70 15.17 16.01
CA GLN A 171 -34.83 16.03 16.33
C GLN A 171 -35.32 15.63 17.72
N ASP A 172 -35.39 16.58 18.65
CA ASP A 172 -36.05 16.35 19.93
C ASP A 172 -37.43 15.78 19.64
N GLU A 173 -37.67 14.53 20.03
CA GLU A 173 -39.01 13.96 20.03
C GLU A 173 -39.87 14.92 20.84
N LYS A 174 -40.78 15.62 20.16
CA LYS A 174 -41.85 16.35 20.84
C LYS A 174 -42.48 15.37 21.81
N LYS A 175 -42.24 15.56 23.11
CA LYS A 175 -43.05 14.93 24.15
C LYS A 175 -44.49 15.29 23.82
N ILE A 176 -45.27 14.30 23.44
CA ILE A 176 -46.71 14.43 23.35
C ILE A 176 -47.16 14.41 24.80
N ASP A 177 -47.53 15.59 25.29
CA ASP A 177 -48.13 15.80 26.60
C ASP A 177 -49.46 15.01 26.74
#